data_AF-A0A7C0UE13-F1
#
_entry.id   AF-A0A7C0UE13-F1
#
_cell.length_a   1.000
_cell.length_b   1.000
_cell.length_c   1.000
_cell.angle_alpha   90.00
_cell.angle_beta   90.00
_cell.angle_gamma   90.00
#
_symmetry.space_group_name_H-M   'P 1'
#
loop_
_entity.id
_entity.type
_entity.pdbx_description
1 polymer ?
#
loop_
_entity_poly.entity_id
_entity_poly.type
_entity_poly.pdbx_seq_one_letter_code
_entity_poly.pdbx_strand_id
1 'polypeptide(L)'
;MDERIMEHLQRLNKYFLMLKEAQKIPLEEFIKDEVVRASSERFLQLAIESCLNIGNRLISLYQFEKPVEPPETYADIFVQMMRLRVFDKQFCDRLIKMA
;
A
#
# COMPACT_ATOMS: atom_id res chain seq x y z
N MET A 1 20.13 -4.31 -1.02
CA MET A 1 18.74 -3.86 -0.81
C MET A 1 17.84 -4.93 -1.41
N ASP A 2 16.73 -5.30 -0.78
CA ASP A 2 15.87 -6.38 -1.28
C ASP A 2 15.19 -5.97 -2.61
N GLU A 3 15.42 -6.74 -3.68
CA GLU A 3 14.96 -6.39 -5.04
C GLU A 3 13.44 -6.33 -5.16
N ARG A 4 12.72 -7.21 -4.46
CA ARG A 4 11.25 -7.21 -4.49
C ARG A 4 10.69 -5.96 -3.81
N ILE A 5 11.28 -5.56 -2.69
CA ILE A 5 10.91 -4.30 -2.03
C ILE A 5 11.16 -3.12 -2.96
N MET A 6 12.32 -3.06 -3.63
CA MET A 6 12.63 -1.98 -4.59
C MET A 6 11.61 -1.91 -5.73
N GLU A 7 11.25 -3.05 -6.32
CA GLU A 7 10.28 -3.10 -7.40
C GLU A 7 8.91 -2.56 -6.96
N HIS A 8 8.42 -2.98 -5.79
CA HIS A 8 7.15 -2.47 -5.26
C HIS A 8 7.21 -0.98 -4.89
N LEU A 9 8.35 -0.48 -4.42
CA LEU A 9 8.53 0.96 -4.18
C LEU A 9 8.49 1.77 -5.49
N GLN A 10 9.11 1.27 -6.56
CA GLN A 10 9.03 1.91 -7.88
C GLN A 10 7.59 1.92 -8.42
N ARG A 11 6.87 0.80 -8.29
CA ARG A 11 5.45 0.69 -8.67
C ARG A 11 4.58 1.63 -7.84
N LEU A 12 4.74 1.64 -6.51
CA LEU A 12 4.02 2.52 -5.60
C LEU A 12 4.23 3.99 -5.99
N ASN A 13 5.47 4.40 -6.26
CA ASN A 13 5.77 5.76 -6.70
C ASN A 13 5.08 6.08 -8.03
N LYS A 14 5.12 5.17 -9.01
CA LYS A 14 4.41 5.34 -10.28
C LYS A 14 2.91 5.55 -10.06
N TYR A 15 2.24 4.70 -9.27
CA TYR A 15 0.80 4.81 -9.02
C TYR A 15 0.45 6.08 -8.23
N PHE A 16 1.28 6.45 -7.25
CA PHE A 16 1.13 7.70 -6.52
C PHE A 16 1.19 8.92 -7.45
N LEU A 17 2.14 8.95 -8.40
CA LEU A 17 2.22 10.02 -9.39
C LEU A 17 0.99 10.05 -10.31
N MET A 18 0.47 8.90 -10.75
CA MET A 18 -0.77 8.85 -11.54
C MET A 18 -1.97 9.38 -10.74
N LEU A 19 -2.09 9.02 -9.47
CA LEU A 19 -3.14 9.53 -8.57
C LEU A 19 -2.99 11.04 -8.34
N LYS A 20 -1.76 11.57 -8.31
CA LYS A 20 -1.49 13.00 -8.22
C LYS A 20 -1.91 13.76 -9.47
N GLU A 21 -1.80 13.16 -10.64
CA GLU A 21 -2.36 13.74 -11.86
C GLU A 21 -3.89 13.70 -11.85
N ALA A 22 -4.49 12.57 -11.46
CA ALA A 22 -5.95 12.45 -11.33
C ALA A 22 -6.53 13.46 -10.32
N GLN A 23 -5.81 13.75 -9.23
CA GLN A 23 -6.20 14.75 -8.22
C GLN A 23 -6.35 16.17 -8.81
N LYS A 24 -5.75 16.47 -9.96
CA LYS A 24 -5.85 17.80 -10.60
C LYS A 24 -7.14 17.97 -11.41
N ILE A 25 -7.86 16.88 -11.67
CA ILE A 25 -9.10 16.90 -12.46
C ILE A 25 -10.22 17.50 -11.60
N PRO A 26 -10.99 18.49 -12.10
CA PRO A 26 -12.14 19.04 -11.39
C PRO A 26 -13.13 17.94 -11.01
N LEU A 27 -13.76 18.06 -9.83
CA LEU A 27 -14.66 17.04 -9.31
C LEU A 27 -15.83 16.75 -10.26
N GLU A 28 -16.38 17.79 -10.89
CA GLU A 28 -17.50 17.67 -11.83
C GLU A 28 -17.13 16.88 -13.07
N GLU A 29 -15.87 16.97 -13.51
CA GLU A 29 -15.33 16.21 -14.64
C GLU A 29 -15.01 14.77 -14.22
N PHE A 30 -14.37 14.60 -13.06
CA PHE A 30 -14.06 13.29 -12.49
C PHE A 30 -15.30 12.41 -12.30
N ILE A 31 -16.42 12.98 -11.85
CA ILE A 31 -17.68 12.23 -11.63
C ILE A 31 -18.31 11.79 -12.95
N LYS A 32 -18.16 12.58 -14.02
CA LYS A 32 -18.78 12.33 -15.32
C LYS A 32 -17.96 11.38 -16.21
N ASP A 33 -16.64 11.38 -16.05
CA ASP A 33 -15.75 10.53 -16.83
C ASP A 33 -15.50 9.19 -16.11
N GLU A 34 -16.17 8.15 -16.60
CA GLU A 34 -16.07 6.80 -16.06
C GLU A 34 -14.65 6.21 -16.20
N VAL A 35 -13.92 6.54 -17.27
CA VAL A 35 -12.57 6.03 -17.50
C VAL A 35 -11.59 6.64 -16.51
N VAL A 36 -11.70 7.96 -16.27
CA VAL A 36 -10.90 8.66 -15.25
C VAL A 36 -11.17 8.08 -13.86
N ARG A 37 -12.43 7.87 -13.49
CA ARG A 37 -12.77 7.29 -12.19
C ARG A 37 -12.24 5.86 -12.04
N ALA A 38 -12.54 4.98 -13.00
CA ALA A 38 -12.12 3.58 -12.95
C ALA A 38 -10.60 3.43 -12.94
N SER A 39 -9.88 4.24 -13.73
CA SER A 39 -8.41 4.24 -13.71
C SER A 39 -7.84 4.73 -12.38
N SER A 40 -8.43 5.77 -11.79
CA SER A 40 -8.02 6.28 -10.47
C SER A 40 -8.23 5.26 -9.36
N GLU A 41 -9.40 4.60 -9.34
CA GLU A 41 -9.68 3.49 -8.42
C GLU A 41 -8.67 2.35 -8.58
N ARG A 42 -8.34 1.99 -9.82
CA ARG A 42 -7.34 0.95 -10.11
C ARG A 42 -5.95 1.35 -9.64
N PHE A 43 -5.53 2.60 -9.85
CA PHE A 43 -4.23 3.07 -9.37
C PHE A 43 -4.16 3.08 -7.84
N LEU A 44 -5.24 3.44 -7.15
CA LEU A 44 -5.31 3.37 -5.69
C LEU A 44 -5.20 1.93 -5.19
N GLN A 45 -5.95 1.00 -5.78
CA GLN A 45 -5.86 -0.43 -5.46
C GLN A 45 -4.43 -0.95 -5.63
N LEU A 46 -3.78 -0.63 -6.76
CA LEU A 46 -2.41 -1.07 -7.06
C LEU A 46 -1.36 -0.46 -6.12
N ALA A 47 -1.58 0.77 -5.65
CA ALA A 47 -0.74 1.39 -4.64
C ALA A 47 -0.87 0.65 -3.29
N ILE A 48 -2.10 0.35 -2.86
CA ILE A 48 -2.36 -0.42 -1.63
C ILE A 48 -1.73 -1.81 -1.72
N GLU A 49 -1.92 -2.51 -2.84
CA GLU A 49 -1.32 -3.82 -3.09
C GLU A 49 0.22 -3.79 -3.01
N SER A 50 0.84 -2.72 -3.52
CA SER A 50 2.29 -2.54 -3.41
C SER A 50 2.74 -2.38 -1.95
N CYS A 51 2.00 -1.63 -1.13
CA CYS A 51 2.25 -1.51 0.30
C CYS A 51 2.12 -2.86 1.03
N LEU A 52 1.08 -3.63 0.73
CA LEU A 52 0.85 -4.96 1.33
C LEU A 52 1.99 -5.93 0.97
N ASN A 53 2.43 -5.94 -0.30
CA ASN A 53 3.54 -6.78 -0.74
C ASN A 53 4.88 -6.41 -0.09
N ILE A 54 5.16 -5.11 0.07
CA ILE A 54 6.32 -4.63 0.83
C ILE A 54 6.25 -5.14 2.27
N GLY A 55 5.10 -4.98 2.92
CA GLY A 55 4.89 -5.43 4.30
C GLY A 55 5.07 -6.93 4.47
N ASN A 56 4.45 -7.72 3.61
CA ASN A 56 4.63 -9.18 3.59
C ASN A 56 6.10 -9.57 3.40
N ARG A 57 6.81 -8.89 2.50
CA ARG A 57 8.24 -9.17 2.28
C ARG A 57 9.07 -8.84 3.51
N LEU A 58 8.80 -7.71 4.17
CA LEU A 58 9.48 -7.32 5.42
C LEU A 58 9.24 -8.33 6.55
N ILE A 59 7.98 -8.73 6.77
CA ILE A 59 7.64 -9.76 7.77
C ILE A 59 8.36 -11.08 7.44
N SER A 60 8.34 -11.49 6.16
CA SER A 60 9.01 -12.70 5.70
C SER A 60 10.53 -12.67 5.87
N LEU A 61 11.16 -11.50 5.83
CA LEU A 61 12.59 -11.36 6.12
C LEU A 61 12.84 -11.42 7.63
N TYR A 62 11.99 -10.76 8.42
CA TYR A 62 12.13 -10.70 9.87
C TYR A 62 11.88 -12.04 10.57
N GLN A 63 11.05 -12.91 9.99
CA GLN A 63 10.76 -14.24 10.53
C GLN A 63 12.02 -15.12 10.70
N PHE A 64 13.08 -14.85 9.92
CA PHE A 64 14.36 -15.56 10.01
C PHE A 64 15.22 -15.08 11.19
N GLU A 65 14.93 -13.89 11.74
CA GLU A 65 15.59 -13.36 12.93
C GLU A 65 14.81 -13.71 14.20
N LYS A 66 13.49 -13.61 14.15
CA LYS A 66 12.58 -13.88 15.28
C LYS A 66 11.28 -14.48 14.79
N PRO A 67 10.65 -15.40 15.54
CA PRO A 67 9.32 -15.87 15.20
C PRO A 67 8.33 -14.70 15.13
N VAL A 68 7.61 -14.59 14.01
CA VAL A 68 6.52 -13.63 13.81
C VAL A 68 5.27 -14.42 13.49
N GLU A 69 4.13 -14.01 14.05
CA GLU A 69 2.84 -14.58 13.68
C GLU A 69 2.54 -14.29 12.21
N PRO A 70 2.18 -15.30 11.40
CA PRO A 70 1.82 -15.07 10.02
C PRO A 70 0.53 -14.23 9.95
N PRO A 71 0.47 -13.21 9.08
CA PRO A 71 -0.76 -12.44 8.88
C PRO A 71 -1.85 -13.32 8.25
N GLU A 72 -3.08 -13.25 8.79
CA GLU A 72 -4.25 -14.00 8.27
C GLU A 72 -5.08 -13.15 7.29
N THR A 73 -5.06 -11.83 7.47
CA THR A 73 -5.74 -10.84 6.64
C THR A 73 -4.75 -9.81 6.08
N TYR A 74 -5.17 -9.04 5.07
CA TYR A 74 -4.34 -7.93 4.57
C TYR A 74 -4.12 -6.84 5.63
N ALA A 75 -5.11 -6.57 6.49
CA ALA A 75 -4.96 -5.63 7.59
C ALA A 75 -3.90 -6.08 8.60
N ASP A 76 -3.78 -7.39 8.84
CA ASP A 76 -2.78 -7.94 9.76
C ASP A 76 -1.35 -7.64 9.31
N ILE A 77 -1.10 -7.52 8.01
CA ILE A 77 0.21 -7.13 7.48
C ILE A 77 0.65 -5.79 8.07
N PHE A 78 -0.25 -4.80 8.07
CA PHE A 78 0.04 -3.49 8.63
C PHE A 78 0.18 -3.54 10.16
N VAL A 79 -0.62 -4.36 10.85
CA VAL A 79 -0.50 -4.58 12.30
C VAL A 79 0.86 -5.18 12.66
N GLN A 80 1.33 -6.18 11.92
CA GLN A 80 2.64 -6.79 12.16
C GLN A 80 3.77 -5.80 11.87
N MET A 81 3.69 -5.02 10.79
CA MET A 81 4.68 -3.96 10.52
C MET A 81 4.78 -2.92 11.66
N MET A 82 3.65 -2.56 12.28
CA MET A 82 3.65 -1.71 13.48
C MET A 82 4.32 -2.40 14.67
N ARG A 83 4.04 -3.69 14.91
CA ARG A 83 4.71 -4.48 15.97
C ARG A 83 6.22 -4.56 15.76
N LEU A 84 6.66 -4.62 14.50
CA LEU A 84 8.06 -4.52 14.08
C LEU A 84 8.64 -3.09 14.16
N ARG A 85 7.84 -2.12 14.61
CA ARG A 85 8.20 -0.69 14.77
C ARG A 85 8.60 -0.01 13.45
N VAL A 86 8.09 -0.49 12.31
CA VAL A 86 8.28 0.18 11.02
C VAL A 86 7.54 1.52 10.99
N PHE A 87 6.38 1.60 11.65
CA PHE A 87 5.60 2.81 11.83
C PHE A 87 4.82 2.78 13.15
N ASP A 88 4.26 3.92 13.53
CA ASP A 88 3.47 4.08 14.75
C ASP A 88 2.04 3.54 14.61
N LYS A 89 1.35 3.45 15.76
CA LYS A 89 -0.04 2.99 15.82
C LYS A 89 -0.99 3.91 15.04
N GLN A 90 -0.77 5.22 15.11
CA GLN A 90 -1.65 6.19 14.44
C GLN A 90 -1.67 5.98 12.92
N PHE A 91 -0.51 5.69 12.34
CA PHE A 91 -0.42 5.40 10.92
C PHE A 91 -1.01 4.03 10.58
N CYS A 92 -0.73 3.01 11.40
CA CYS A 92 -1.34 1.68 11.27
C CYS A 92 -2.87 1.75 11.22
N ASP A 93 -3.49 2.51 12.13
CA ASP A 93 -4.95 2.69 12.22
C ASP A 93 -5.55 3.31 10.94
N ARG A 94 -4.75 4.05 10.15
CA ARG A 94 -5.15 4.53 8.83
C ARG A 94 -4.95 3.46 7.75
N LEU A 95 -3.83 2.74 7.78
CA LEU A 95 -3.49 1.74 6.78
C LEU A 95 -4.47 0.57 6.76
N ILE A 96 -4.90 0.09 7.93
CA ILE A 96 -5.86 -1.03 8.03
C ILE A 96 -7.23 -0.72 7.41
N LYS A 97 -7.61 0.56 7.27
CA LYS A 97 -8.87 0.97 6.65
C LYS A 97 -8.85 0.90 5.13
N MET A 98 -7.67 0.72 4.54
CA MET A 98 -7.47 0.57 3.11
C MET A 98 -7.35 -0.90 2.66
N ALA A 99 -7.19 -1.81 3.61
CA ALA A 99 -6.90 -3.23 3.39
C ALA A 99 -8.15 -4.11 3.42
#